data_AF-A0A848XWX8-F1
#
_entry.id   AF-A0A848XWX8-F1
#
_cell.length_a   1.000
_cell.length_b   1.000
_cell.length_c   1.000
_cell.angle_alpha   90.00
_cell.angle_beta   90.00
_cell.angle_gamma   90.00
#
_symmetry.space_group_name_H-M   'P 1'
#
loop_
_entity.id
_entity.type
_entity.pdbx_description
1 polymer ?
#
loop_
_entity_poly.entity_id
_entity_poly.type
_entity_poly.pdbx_seq_one_letter_code
_entity_poly.pdbx_strand_id
1 'polypeptide(L)'
;PAEGTPVLVDAIAVVKGAPNPERARAFYEFVTSSEALIEQAEQFHRIPVRTDIPIDSLPAWMRVDIPTMPVDWDVLAESGSTWMQRWDENVKGRGTEYLATNPTEVIEAE
;
A
#
# COMPACT_ATOMS: atom_id res chain seq x y z
N PRO A 1 -10.89 4.43 -8.47
CA PRO A 1 -11.04 5.55 -9.44
C PRO A 1 -10.98 5.01 -10.86
N ALA A 2 -11.59 5.70 -11.83
CA ALA A 2 -11.54 5.25 -13.24
C ALA A 2 -10.14 5.42 -13.84
N GLU A 3 -9.36 6.36 -13.30
CA GLU A 3 -8.00 6.72 -13.71
C GLU A 3 -6.94 5.72 -13.23
N GLY A 4 -7.34 4.75 -12.41
CA GLY A 4 -6.45 3.79 -11.77
C GLY A 4 -6.17 4.08 -10.30
N THR A 5 -5.59 3.08 -9.64
CA THR A 5 -5.22 3.11 -8.22
C THR A 5 -3.73 2.79 -8.08
N PRO A 6 -2.94 3.57 -7.31
CA PRO A 6 -1.59 3.17 -6.95
C PRO A 6 -1.62 1.87 -6.15
N VAL A 7 -0.92 0.85 -6.63
CA VAL A 7 -0.73 -0.41 -5.91
C VAL A 7 0.69 -0.45 -5.38
N LEU A 8 0.82 -0.49 -4.05
CA LEU A 8 2.10 -0.57 -3.37
C LEU A 8 2.35 -2.01 -2.93
N VAL A 9 3.60 -2.45 -3.07
CA VAL A 9 4.06 -3.75 -2.59
C VAL A 9 4.80 -3.54 -1.28
N ASP A 10 4.26 -4.09 -0.19
CA ASP A 10 4.93 -4.08 1.10
C ASP A 10 6.05 -5.13 1.11
N ALA A 11 7.30 -4.67 1.16
CA ALA A 11 8.46 -5.53 1.15
C ALA A 11 8.95 -5.87 2.57
N ILE A 12 9.40 -7.11 2.75
CA ILE A 12 10.15 -7.57 3.92
C ILE A 12 11.56 -7.93 3.47
N ALA A 13 12.58 -7.63 4.27
CA ALA A 13 13.97 -7.94 3.95
C ALA A 13 14.78 -8.32 5.18
N VAL A 14 15.79 -9.18 4.99
CA VAL A 14 16.79 -9.48 6.01
C VAL A 14 17.92 -8.45 5.93
N VAL A 15 18.17 -7.74 7.03
CA VAL A 15 19.21 -6.72 7.11
C VAL A 15 20.61 -7.34 7.04
N LYS A 16 21.51 -6.73 6.27
CA LYS A 16 22.91 -7.15 6.17
C LYS A 16 23.59 -7.06 7.54
N GLY A 17 24.19 -8.18 7.99
CA GLY A 17 24.86 -8.24 9.29
C GLY A 17 23.89 -8.36 10.49
N ALA A 18 22.65 -8.78 10.26
CA ALA A 18 21.68 -9.02 11.34
C ALA A 18 22.30 -9.95 12.42
N PRO A 19 22.08 -9.67 13.72
CA PRO A 19 22.69 -10.42 14.81
C PRO A 19 22.20 -11.87 14.91
N ASN A 20 21.08 -12.19 14.27
CA ASN A 20 20.48 -13.53 14.23
C ASN A 20 20.04 -13.87 12.79
N PRO A 21 20.96 -14.11 11.85
CA PRO A 21 20.62 -14.21 10.42
C PRO A 21 19.72 -15.41 10.12
N GLU A 22 19.95 -16.55 10.76
CA GLU A 22 19.12 -17.75 10.56
C GLU A 22 17.70 -17.58 11.08
N ARG A 23 17.51 -16.90 12.21
CA ARG A 23 16.17 -16.59 12.73
C ARG A 23 15.44 -15.57 11.86
N ALA A 24 16.15 -14.58 11.35
CA ALA A 24 15.58 -13.60 10.43
C ALA A 24 15.09 -14.27 9.14
N ARG A 25 15.88 -15.20 8.58
CA ARG A 25 15.46 -16.02 7.44
C ARG A 25 14.27 -16.90 7.76
N ALA A 26 14.29 -17.61 8.88
CA ALA A 26 13.16 -18.46 9.29
C ALA A 26 11.86 -17.65 9.46
N PHE A 27 11.94 -16.45 10.03
CA PHE A 27 10.80 -15.55 10.14
C PHE A 27 10.30 -15.08 8.77
N TYR A 28 11.21 -14.68 7.88
CA TYR A 28 10.88 -14.28 6.51
C TYR A 28 10.10 -15.39 5.76
N GLU A 29 10.58 -16.63 5.82
CA GLU A 29 9.90 -17.78 5.21
C GLU A 29 8.52 -18.03 5.85
N PHE A 30 8.42 -17.90 7.18
CA PHE A 30 7.16 -18.10 7.89
C PHE A 30 6.09 -17.08 7.47
N VAL A 31 6.39 -15.78 7.53
CA VAL A 31 5.40 -14.72 7.25
C VAL A 31 5.00 -14.63 5.77
N THR A 32 5.79 -15.23 4.88
CA THR A 32 5.52 -15.31 3.43
C THR A 32 5.02 -16.70 2.99
N SER A 33 4.79 -17.61 3.94
CA SER A 33 4.15 -18.90 3.66
C SER A 33 2.72 -18.73 3.14
N SER A 34 2.22 -19.69 2.38
CA SER A 34 0.86 -19.62 1.83
C SER A 34 -0.18 -19.54 2.95
N GLU A 35 -0.02 -20.31 4.01
CA GLU A 35 -0.92 -20.32 5.17
C GLU A 35 -0.93 -18.95 5.87
N ALA A 36 0.24 -18.38 6.15
CA ALA A 36 0.33 -17.06 6.78
C ALA A 36 -0.26 -15.95 5.88
N LEU A 37 -0.09 -16.04 4.56
CA LEU A 37 -0.65 -15.05 3.63
C LEU A 37 -2.18 -15.16 3.51
N ILE A 38 -2.74 -16.37 3.55
CA ILE A 38 -4.20 -16.59 3.60
C ILE A 38 -4.75 -16.02 4.92
N GLU A 39 -4.09 -16.26 6.05
CA GLU A 39 -4.50 -15.70 7.34
C GLU A 39 -4.47 -14.16 7.32
N GLN A 40 -3.41 -13.56 6.76
CA GLN A 40 -3.30 -12.11 6.61
C GLN A 40 -4.39 -11.52 5.72
N ALA A 41 -4.77 -12.25 4.69
CA ALA A 41 -5.87 -11.93 3.80
C ALA A 41 -7.22 -11.90 4.53
N GLU A 42 -7.47 -12.88 5.38
CA GLU A 42 -8.72 -13.02 6.15
C GLU A 42 -8.83 -11.99 7.28
N GLN A 43 -7.75 -11.78 8.03
CA GLN A 43 -7.80 -10.98 9.25
C GLN A 43 -7.43 -9.51 9.02
N PHE A 44 -6.54 -9.23 8.07
CA PHE A 44 -5.92 -7.92 7.91
C PHE A 44 -6.13 -7.31 6.51
N HIS A 45 -6.97 -7.93 5.68
CA HIS A 45 -7.31 -7.44 4.34
C HIS A 45 -6.07 -7.22 3.46
N ARG A 46 -5.02 -8.02 3.66
CA ARG A 46 -3.80 -7.99 2.85
C ARG A 46 -4.01 -8.81 1.57
N ILE A 47 -3.59 -8.26 0.44
CA ILE A 47 -3.64 -8.97 -0.85
C ILE A 47 -2.30 -9.70 -1.02
N PRO A 48 -2.29 -11.05 -1.10
CA PRO A 48 -1.05 -11.81 -1.31
C PRO A 48 -0.45 -11.50 -2.68
N VAL A 49 0.88 -11.37 -2.74
CA VAL A 49 1.62 -11.19 -4.01
C VAL A 49 2.01 -12.51 -4.67
N ARG A 50 1.85 -13.63 -3.95
CA ARG A 50 2.15 -14.98 -4.44
C ARG A 50 1.10 -15.43 -5.46
N THR A 51 1.56 -15.91 -6.61
CA THR A 51 0.70 -16.37 -7.72
C THR A 51 0.34 -17.85 -7.64
N ASP A 52 0.91 -18.58 -6.68
CA ASP A 52 0.71 -20.02 -6.49
C ASP A 52 -0.37 -20.36 -5.42
N ILE A 53 -0.98 -19.34 -4.80
CA ILE A 53 -2.09 -19.52 -3.86
C ILE A 53 -3.40 -19.67 -4.66
N PRO A 54 -4.17 -20.75 -4.49
CA PRO A 54 -5.47 -20.91 -5.15
C PRO A 54 -6.43 -19.76 -4.79
N ILE A 55 -7.09 -19.18 -5.78
CA ILE A 55 -8.05 -18.08 -5.54
C ILE A 55 -9.22 -18.50 -4.64
N ASP A 56 -9.59 -19.78 -4.68
CA ASP A 56 -10.68 -20.33 -3.87
C ASP A 56 -10.32 -20.52 -2.40
N SER A 57 -9.03 -20.45 -2.05
CA SER A 57 -8.59 -20.38 -0.64
C SER A 57 -8.52 -18.95 -0.11
N LEU A 58 -8.86 -17.94 -0.90
CA LEU A 58 -8.84 -16.53 -0.49
C LEU A 58 -10.26 -16.00 -0.20
N PRO A 59 -10.39 -14.99 0.68
CA PRO A 59 -11.64 -14.29 0.92
C PRO A 59 -12.35 -13.82 -0.36
N ALA A 60 -13.67 -13.98 -0.39
CA ALA A 60 -14.49 -13.65 -1.56
C ALA A 60 -14.36 -12.19 -2.03
N TRP A 61 -14.06 -11.25 -1.11
CA TRP A 61 -13.88 -9.83 -1.43
C TRP A 61 -12.69 -9.57 -2.37
N MET A 62 -11.73 -10.50 -2.48
CA MET A 62 -10.59 -10.35 -3.38
C MET A 62 -10.90 -10.66 -4.85
N ARG A 63 -12.11 -11.12 -5.16
CA ARG A 63 -12.57 -11.30 -6.55
C ARG A 63 -12.96 -9.95 -7.19
N VAL A 64 -12.21 -8.89 -6.85
CA VAL A 64 -12.39 -7.53 -7.34
C VAL A 64 -11.30 -7.22 -8.35
N ASP A 65 -11.69 -6.55 -9.44
CA ASP A 65 -10.74 -5.97 -10.36
C ASP A 65 -10.30 -4.60 -9.82
N ILE A 66 -8.99 -4.41 -9.65
CA ILE A 66 -8.42 -3.14 -9.18
C ILE A 66 -7.64 -2.55 -10.35
N PRO A 67 -8.18 -1.54 -11.05
CA PRO A 67 -7.46 -0.87 -12.13
C PRO A 67 -6.16 -0.28 -11.58
N THR A 68 -5.01 -0.76 -12.06
CA THR A 68 -3.71 -0.31 -11.58
C THR A 68 -3.30 0.96 -12.29
N MET A 69 -2.83 1.94 -11.52
CA MET A 69 -2.22 3.14 -12.08
C MET A 69 -0.76 2.83 -12.46
N PRO A 70 -0.31 3.18 -13.67
CA PRO A 70 1.10 3.08 -14.02
C PRO A 70 1.90 4.12 -13.22
N VAL A 71 2.86 3.66 -12.44
CA VAL A 71 3.75 4.51 -11.64
C VAL A 71 5.16 4.45 -12.23
N ASP A 72 5.72 5.62 -12.55
CA ASP A 72 7.15 5.77 -12.85
C ASP A 72 7.94 5.88 -11.55
N TRP A 73 8.59 4.78 -11.18
CA TRP A 73 9.32 4.66 -9.92
C TRP A 73 10.62 5.46 -9.90
N ASP A 74 11.26 5.68 -11.05
CA ASP A 74 12.49 6.45 -11.15
C ASP A 74 12.18 7.92 -10.89
N VAL A 75 11.13 8.45 -11.54
CA VAL A 75 10.66 9.82 -11.31
C VAL A 75 10.23 10.03 -9.86
N LEU A 76 9.52 9.05 -9.27
CA LEU A 76 9.12 9.11 -7.85
C LEU A 76 10.34 9.16 -6.93
N ALA A 77 11.35 8.34 -7.18
CA ALA A 77 12.57 8.29 -6.37
C ALA A 77 13.38 9.60 -6.48
N GLU A 78 13.52 10.13 -7.70
CA GLU A 78 14.26 11.38 -7.96
C GLU A 78 13.53 12.61 -7.41
N SER A 79 12.21 12.68 -7.57
CA SER A 79 11.42 13.88 -7.27
C SER A 79 10.79 13.88 -5.87
N GLY A 80 10.80 12.74 -5.17
CA GLY A 80 10.05 12.54 -3.93
C GLY A 80 10.36 13.54 -2.83
N SER A 81 11.64 13.91 -2.66
CA SER A 81 12.05 14.90 -1.67
C SER A 81 11.48 16.30 -1.97
N THR A 82 11.55 16.74 -3.23
CA THR A 82 10.98 18.01 -3.69
C THR A 82 9.46 18.05 -3.53
N TRP A 83 8.76 16.96 -3.86
CA TRP A 83 7.31 16.88 -3.69
C TRP A 83 6.89 16.89 -2.22
N MET A 84 7.62 16.18 -1.34
CA MET A 84 7.37 16.21 0.10
C MET A 84 7.61 17.60 0.70
N GLN A 85 8.64 18.32 0.26
CA GLN A 85 8.86 19.70 0.66
C GLN A 85 7.68 20.58 0.26
N ARG A 86 7.25 20.50 -1.01
CA ARG A 86 6.08 21.26 -1.49
C ARG A 86 4.84 20.94 -0.66
N TRP A 87 4.59 19.68 -0.34
CA TRP A 87 3.45 19.27 0.48
C TRP A 87 3.51 19.86 1.90
N ASP A 88 4.67 19.83 2.54
CA ASP A 88 4.86 20.40 3.89
C ASP A 88 4.63 21.93 3.89
N GLU A 89 5.18 22.61 2.88
CA GLU A 89 5.08 24.06 2.76
C GLU A 89 3.67 24.55 2.38
N ASN A 90 2.92 23.79 1.57
CA ASN A 90 1.71 24.29 0.89
C ASN A 90 0.41 23.55 1.23
N VAL A 91 0.46 22.35 1.81
CA VAL A 91 -0.74 21.52 2.03
C VAL A 91 -0.92 21.19 3.51
N LYS A 92 0.12 20.66 4.16
CA LYS A 92 0.07 20.21 5.55
C LYS A 92 -0.33 21.35 6.48
N GLY A 93 -1.31 21.09 7.36
CA GLY A 93 -1.75 22.04 8.38
C GLY A 93 -2.60 23.21 7.88
N ARG A 94 -2.84 23.32 6.57
CA ARG A 94 -3.58 24.44 5.95
C ARG A 94 -5.04 24.13 5.60
N GLY A 95 -5.54 22.95 5.99
CA GLY A 95 -6.89 22.49 5.63
C GLY A 95 -8.01 23.43 6.07
N THR A 96 -7.94 23.99 7.28
CA THR A 96 -8.97 24.91 7.80
C THR A 96 -9.04 26.22 6.99
N GLU A 97 -7.90 26.80 6.65
CA GLU A 97 -7.82 28.01 5.82
C GLU A 97 -8.31 27.74 4.40
N TYR A 98 -7.93 26.59 3.84
CA TYR A 98 -8.40 26.16 2.52
C TYR A 98 -9.93 26.02 2.49
N LEU A 99 -10.53 25.34 3.48
CA LEU A 99 -11.98 25.15 3.55
C LEU A 99 -12.74 26.45 3.84
N ALA A 100 -12.14 27.39 4.57
CA ALA A 100 -12.75 28.71 4.81
C ALA A 100 -12.86 29.55 3.51
N THR A 101 -11.95 29.33 2.57
CA THR A 101 -11.91 30.04 1.27
C THR A 101 -12.51 29.24 0.12
N ASN A 102 -12.66 27.92 0.30
CA ASN A 102 -13.24 26.96 -0.64
C ASN A 102 -14.24 26.07 0.11
N PRO A 103 -15.40 26.61 0.52
CA PRO A 103 -16.40 25.85 1.24
C PRO A 103 -16.84 24.65 0.38
N THR A 104 -16.81 23.46 0.97
CA THR A 104 -17.22 22.23 0.29
C THR A 104 -18.72 22.30 0.01
N GLU A 105 -19.13 22.16 -1.26
CA GLU A 105 -20.52 21.85 -1.56
C GLU A 105 -20.82 20.48 -0.96
N VAL A 106 -21.78 20.43 -0.05
CA VAL A 106 -22.27 19.16 0.50
C VAL A 106 -22.96 18.44 -0.66
N ILE A 107 -22.30 17.42 -1.20
CA ILE A 107 -22.96 16.46 -2.07
C ILE A 107 -23.80 15.58 -1.13
N GLU A 108 -25.08 15.90 -0.98
CA GLU A 108 -26.03 14.98 -0.37
C GLU A 108 -26.06 13.72 -1.24
N ALA A 109 -25.53 12.62 -0.71
CA ALA A 109 -25.64 11.32 -1.35
C ALA A 109 -27.08 10.82 -1.17
N GLU A 110 -27.83 10.76 -2.28
CA GLU A 110 -29.10 10.01 -2.39
C GLU A 110 -28.90 8.50 -2.22
#